data_AF-A0A969WX81-F1
#
_entry.id   AF-A0A969WX81-F1
#
_cell.length_a   1.000
_cell.length_b   1.000
_cell.length_c   1.000
_cell.angle_alpha   90.00
_cell.angle_beta   90.00
_cell.angle_gamma   90.00
#
_symmetry.space_group_name_H-M   'P 1'
#
loop_
_entity.id
_entity.type
_entity.pdbx_description
1 polymer ?
#
loop_
_entity_poly.entity_id
_entity_poly.type
_entity_poly.pdbx_seq_one_letter_code
_entity_poly.pdbx_strand_id
1 'polypeptide(L)'
;MKMTIPYNITGKQRKQLAEDISVALHTIPKYLGYPTCNYQIGDCILERDGKLIIPDCVADETATALLEHLRSRGYVGEAVETEDRLTISMPRELFTNANIETLQQIVTARAPLFKKAFLADSLEAVVTDTTVSFPWFPFTAEPDEVNMSIGTVLFDTISYFFLLL
;
A
#
# COMPACT_ATOMS: atom_id res chain seq x y z
N MET A 1 0.03 -11.77 -5.43
CA MET A 1 0.46 -10.69 -4.49
C MET A 1 0.10 -9.33 -5.08
N LYS A 2 -0.24 -8.31 -4.28
CA LYS A 2 -0.49 -6.96 -4.83
C LYS A 2 0.83 -6.19 -4.90
N MET A 3 1.18 -5.71 -6.08
CA MET A 3 2.42 -5.00 -6.35
C MET A 3 2.16 -3.60 -6.88
N THR A 4 3.01 -2.67 -6.44
CA THR A 4 2.93 -1.27 -6.83
C THR A 4 4.31 -0.81 -7.28
N ILE A 5 4.40 -0.26 -8.51
CA ILE A 5 5.67 0.11 -9.13
C ILE A 5 5.61 1.57 -9.58
N PRO A 6 6.32 2.50 -8.92
CA PRO A 6 6.39 3.90 -9.34
C PRO A 6 7.41 4.09 -10.45
N TYR A 7 6.96 4.32 -11.69
CA TYR A 7 7.87 4.70 -12.79
C TYR A 7 8.15 6.20 -12.83
N ASN A 8 7.35 7.03 -12.14
CA ASN A 8 7.46 8.50 -12.11
C ASN A 8 7.42 9.15 -13.51
N ILE A 9 6.60 8.60 -14.40
CA ILE A 9 6.46 9.01 -15.80
C ILE A 9 5.12 9.73 -16.02
N THR A 10 5.14 10.87 -16.72
CA THR A 10 3.93 11.66 -17.00
C THR A 10 3.74 11.98 -18.49
N GLY A 11 2.57 12.50 -18.85
CA GLY A 11 2.29 13.02 -20.19
C GLY A 11 2.35 11.96 -21.31
N LYS A 12 3.13 12.24 -22.37
CA LYS A 12 3.22 11.38 -23.57
C LYS A 12 3.83 10.02 -23.27
N GLN A 13 4.88 9.98 -22.43
CA GLN A 13 5.54 8.73 -22.06
C GLN A 13 4.61 7.82 -21.23
N ARG A 14 3.72 8.40 -20.42
CA ARG A 14 2.72 7.62 -19.68
C ARG A 14 1.73 6.91 -20.61
N LYS A 15 1.34 7.56 -21.71
CA LYS A 15 0.50 6.93 -22.73
C LYS A 15 1.23 5.76 -23.40
N GLN A 16 2.51 5.93 -23.72
CA GLN A 16 3.35 4.85 -24.26
C GLN A 16 3.46 3.68 -23.28
N LEU A 17 3.67 3.96 -21.99
CA LEU A 17 3.67 2.94 -20.95
C LEU A 17 2.34 2.18 -20.89
N ALA A 18 1.20 2.86 -20.98
CA ALA A 18 -0.11 2.20 -21.05
C ALA A 18 -0.27 1.30 -22.29
N GLU A 19 0.30 1.70 -23.43
CA GLU A 19 0.33 0.91 -24.66
C GLU A 19 1.26 -0.31 -24.54
N ASP A 20 2.44 -0.17 -23.93
CA ASP A 20 3.36 -1.29 -23.69
C ASP A 20 2.78 -2.31 -22.69
N ILE A 21 2.11 -1.84 -21.62
CA ILE A 21 1.37 -2.71 -20.68
C ILE A 21 0.24 -3.43 -21.42
N SER A 22 -0.47 -2.74 -22.31
CA SER A 22 -1.53 -3.31 -23.13
C SER A 22 -1.05 -4.46 -24.01
N VAL A 23 0.14 -4.32 -24.61
CA VAL A 23 0.77 -5.36 -25.41
C VAL A 23 1.12 -6.57 -24.54
N ALA A 24 1.69 -6.36 -23.37
CA ALA A 24 2.09 -7.43 -22.45
C ALA A 24 0.87 -8.19 -21.89
N LEU A 25 -0.22 -7.51 -21.56
CA LEU A 25 -1.44 -8.11 -21.02
C LEU A 25 -2.47 -8.50 -22.10
N HIS A 26 -2.14 -8.27 -23.38
CA HIS A 26 -3.05 -8.45 -24.51
C HIS A 26 -4.43 -7.80 -24.31
N THR A 27 -4.48 -6.66 -23.62
CA THR A 27 -5.72 -5.99 -23.20
C THR A 27 -5.70 -4.51 -23.57
N ILE A 28 -6.81 -3.96 -24.05
CA ILE A 28 -6.89 -2.56 -24.49
C ILE A 28 -6.90 -1.61 -23.28
N PRO A 29 -6.09 -0.53 -23.27
CA PRO A 29 -6.06 0.42 -22.17
C PRO A 29 -7.30 1.33 -22.21
N LYS A 30 -8.05 1.36 -21.11
CA LYS A 30 -9.23 2.20 -20.93
C LYS A 30 -8.88 3.41 -20.07
N TYR A 31 -9.01 4.62 -20.62
CA TYR A 31 -8.83 5.85 -19.87
C TYR A 31 -10.06 6.17 -19.02
N LEU A 32 -9.89 6.36 -17.71
CA LEU A 32 -11.00 6.54 -16.76
C LEU A 32 -11.48 7.99 -16.63
N GLY A 33 -10.80 8.96 -17.24
CA GLY A 33 -11.21 10.36 -17.20
C GLY A 33 -11.06 11.00 -15.82
N TYR A 34 -11.69 12.17 -15.62
CA TYR A 34 -11.61 12.90 -14.35
C TYR A 34 -12.49 12.25 -13.25
N PRO A 35 -12.11 12.36 -11.96
CA PRO A 35 -10.98 13.15 -11.42
C PRO A 35 -9.63 12.40 -11.39
N THR A 36 -9.62 11.08 -11.54
CA THR A 36 -8.42 10.26 -11.31
C THR A 36 -7.41 10.32 -12.47
N CYS A 37 -7.91 10.40 -13.71
CA CYS A 37 -7.12 10.36 -14.93
C CYS A 37 -6.27 9.09 -15.08
N ASN A 38 -6.73 7.97 -14.51
CA ASN A 38 -6.04 6.68 -14.54
C ASN A 38 -6.30 5.93 -15.85
N TYR A 39 -5.42 4.98 -16.20
CA TYR A 39 -5.69 3.94 -17.18
C TYR A 39 -5.98 2.62 -16.49
N GLN A 40 -7.02 1.93 -16.93
CA GLN A 40 -7.29 0.54 -16.59
C GLN A 40 -6.83 -0.35 -17.75
N ILE A 41 -5.95 -1.31 -17.47
CA ILE A 41 -5.47 -2.30 -18.46
C ILE A 41 -5.66 -3.69 -17.86
N GLY A 42 -6.74 -4.36 -18.26
CA GLY A 42 -7.20 -5.57 -17.56
C GLY A 42 -7.56 -5.23 -16.12
N ASP A 43 -6.98 -5.96 -15.17
CA ASP A 43 -7.11 -5.71 -13.73
C ASP A 43 -6.07 -4.71 -13.21
N CYS A 44 -5.04 -4.38 -13.99
CA CYS A 44 -4.01 -3.43 -13.59
C CYS A 44 -4.49 -1.97 -13.74
N ILE A 45 -4.00 -1.10 -12.88
CA ILE A 45 -4.26 0.34 -12.90
C ILE A 45 -2.94 1.10 -13.07
N LEU A 46 -2.87 1.98 -14.07
CA LEU A 46 -1.78 2.94 -14.21
C LEU A 46 -2.27 4.34 -13.82
N GLU A 47 -1.73 4.88 -12.74
CA GLU A 47 -2.13 6.16 -12.18
C GLU A 47 -1.60 7.37 -12.99
N ARG A 48 -2.00 8.57 -12.58
CA ARG A 48 -1.65 9.83 -13.26
C ARG A 48 -0.15 10.13 -13.27
N ASP A 49 0.54 9.77 -12.20
CA ASP A 49 1.96 9.98 -11.96
C ASP A 49 2.86 8.88 -12.55
N GLY A 50 2.27 7.88 -13.23
CA GLY A 50 3.00 6.77 -13.82
C GLY A 50 3.27 5.63 -12.84
N LYS A 51 2.53 5.56 -11.74
CA LYS A 51 2.55 4.42 -10.82
C LYS A 51 1.65 3.29 -11.35
N LEU A 52 2.23 2.11 -11.53
CA LEU A 52 1.52 0.90 -11.94
C LEU A 52 1.12 0.10 -10.71
N ILE A 53 -0.16 -0.25 -10.62
CA ILE A 53 -0.74 -1.09 -9.57
C ILE A 53 -1.19 -2.39 -10.22
N ILE A 54 -0.62 -3.50 -9.77
CA ILE A 54 -0.96 -4.87 -10.14
C ILE A 54 -1.68 -5.49 -8.94
N PRO A 55 -2.99 -5.78 -9.03
CA PRO A 55 -3.73 -6.38 -7.93
C PRO A 55 -3.31 -7.83 -7.71
N ASP A 56 -3.63 -8.35 -6.53
CA ASP A 56 -3.33 -9.71 -6.10
C ASP A 56 -4.05 -10.81 -6.90
N CYS A 57 -5.16 -10.47 -7.56
CA CYS A 57 -5.89 -11.38 -8.45
C CYS A 57 -5.14 -11.72 -9.75
N VAL A 58 -4.10 -10.95 -10.10
CA VAL A 58 -3.24 -11.26 -11.24
C VAL A 58 -2.27 -12.38 -10.86
N ALA A 59 -2.27 -13.46 -11.65
CA ALA A 59 -1.35 -14.57 -11.44
C ALA A 59 0.11 -14.11 -11.45
N ASP A 60 0.92 -14.63 -10.52
CA ASP A 60 2.31 -14.20 -10.33
C ASP A 60 3.17 -14.40 -11.60
N GLU A 61 2.87 -15.43 -12.41
CA GLU A 61 3.49 -15.66 -13.72
C GLU A 61 3.24 -14.49 -14.69
N THR A 62 1.99 -14.03 -14.76
CA THR A 62 1.58 -12.89 -15.60
C THR A 62 2.20 -11.59 -15.09
N ALA A 63 2.23 -11.37 -13.77
CA ALA A 63 2.85 -10.20 -13.17
C ALA A 63 4.36 -10.16 -13.50
N THR A 64 5.05 -11.30 -13.38
CA THR A 64 6.48 -11.43 -13.69
C THR A 64 6.75 -11.17 -15.17
N ALA A 65 5.95 -11.76 -16.08
CA ALA A 65 6.09 -11.57 -17.51
C ALA A 65 5.85 -10.10 -17.93
N LEU A 66 4.86 -9.43 -17.31
CA LEU A 66 4.61 -8.01 -17.51
C LEU A 66 5.83 -7.17 -17.08
N LEU A 67 6.36 -7.41 -15.89
CA LEU A 67 7.52 -6.67 -15.37
C LEU A 67 8.76 -6.89 -16.24
N GLU A 68 9.00 -8.11 -16.72
CA GLU A 68 10.11 -8.40 -17.64
C GLU A 68 9.94 -7.70 -18.99
N HIS A 69 8.72 -7.68 -19.54
CA HIS A 69 8.41 -6.95 -20.76
C HIS A 69 8.70 -5.45 -20.60
N LEU A 70 8.24 -4.83 -19.51
CA LEU A 70 8.48 -3.42 -19.24
C LEU A 70 9.97 -3.12 -19.05
N ARG A 71 10.71 -4.00 -18.37
CA ARG A 71 12.17 -3.88 -18.22
C ARG A 71 12.89 -3.92 -19.56
N SER A 72 12.46 -4.80 -20.48
CA SER A 72 13.04 -4.89 -21.83
C SER A 72 12.83 -3.62 -22.67
N ARG A 73 11.78 -2.85 -22.36
CA ARG A 73 11.46 -1.55 -22.97
C ARG A 73 12.18 -0.37 -22.31
N GLY A 74 12.96 -0.62 -21.25
CA GLY A 74 13.75 0.39 -20.54
C GLY A 74 13.02 1.05 -19.37
N TYR A 75 11.85 0.55 -18.96
CA TYR A 75 11.20 1.01 -17.73
C TYR A 75 11.89 0.39 -16.52
N VAL A 76 12.47 1.24 -15.67
CA VAL A 76 13.13 0.83 -14.42
C VAL A 76 12.27 1.33 -13.27
N GLY A 77 11.61 0.41 -12.59
CA GLY A 77 10.83 0.68 -11.39
C GLY A 77 11.05 -0.44 -10.38
N GLU A 78 11.10 -0.09 -9.10
CA GLU A 78 11.23 -1.05 -8.01
C GLU A 78 9.83 -1.53 -7.62
N ALA A 79 9.60 -2.83 -7.69
CA ALA A 79 8.34 -3.41 -7.28
C ALA A 79 8.22 -3.37 -5.76
N VAL A 80 7.27 -2.57 -5.27
CA VAL A 80 6.92 -2.54 -3.86
C VAL A 80 5.74 -3.48 -3.68
N GLU A 81 5.95 -4.57 -2.94
CA GLU A 81 4.84 -5.39 -2.47
C GLU A 81 3.99 -4.56 -1.53
N THR A 82 2.73 -4.37 -1.90
CA THR A 82 1.77 -3.61 -1.10
C THR A 82 0.67 -4.57 -0.71
N GLU A 83 0.73 -5.11 0.49
CA GLU A 83 -0.41 -5.81 1.06
C GLU A 83 -1.57 -4.81 1.26
N ASP A 84 -2.80 -5.26 1.05
CA ASP A 84 -3.96 -4.47 1.45
C ASP A 84 -3.99 -4.42 2.99
N ARG A 85 -3.61 -3.27 3.54
CA ARG A 85 -3.57 -3.02 4.98
C ARG A 85 -4.58 -1.94 5.36
N LEU A 86 -5.39 -2.22 6.37
CA LEU A 86 -6.18 -1.21 7.06
C LEU A 86 -5.21 -0.21 7.72
N THR A 87 -5.34 1.05 7.30
CA THR A 87 -4.52 2.16 7.81
C THR A 87 -5.37 3.06 8.68
N ILE A 88 -4.99 3.19 9.96
CA ILE A 88 -5.61 4.16 10.88
C ILE A 88 -4.87 5.48 10.71
N SER A 89 -5.57 6.57 10.39
CA SER A 89 -4.97 7.89 10.21
C SER A 89 -5.58 8.91 11.17
N MET A 90 -4.71 9.72 11.79
CA MET A 90 -5.11 10.78 12.72
C MET A 90 -4.45 12.11 12.33
N PRO A 91 -5.10 13.26 12.60
CA PRO A 91 -4.51 14.57 12.34
C PRO A 91 -3.16 14.74 13.04
N ARG A 92 -2.16 15.27 12.32
CA ARG A 92 -0.81 15.53 12.85
C ARG A 92 -0.84 16.45 14.06
N GLU A 93 -1.81 17.36 14.13
CA GLU A 93 -2.00 18.32 15.24
C GLU A 93 -2.20 17.66 16.61
N LEU A 94 -2.69 16.41 16.65
CA LEU A 94 -2.89 15.67 17.91
C LEU A 94 -1.58 15.14 18.50
N PHE A 95 -0.49 15.20 17.75
CA PHE A 95 0.81 14.70 18.17
C PHE A 95 1.80 15.84 18.34
N THR A 96 2.68 15.77 19.33
CA THR A 96 3.91 16.58 19.33
C THR A 96 5.04 15.77 18.71
N ASN A 97 6.14 16.42 18.29
CA ASN A 97 7.32 15.69 17.82
C ASN A 97 7.85 14.71 18.90
N ALA A 98 7.78 15.11 20.17
CA ALA A 98 8.19 14.28 21.31
C ALA A 98 7.28 13.06 21.49
N ASN A 99 5.96 13.21 21.30
CA ASN A 99 5.02 12.09 21.39
C ASN A 99 5.22 11.08 20.25
N ILE A 100 5.58 11.55 19.04
CA ILE A 100 5.91 10.67 17.90
C ILE A 100 7.18 9.88 18.20
N GLU A 101 8.22 10.53 18.72
CA GLU A 101 9.46 9.84 19.07
C GLU A 101 9.24 8.80 20.19
N THR A 102 8.44 9.17 21.20
CA THR A 102 8.05 8.25 22.29
C THR A 102 7.25 7.06 21.74
N LEU A 103 6.30 7.32 20.83
CA LEU A 103 5.53 6.29 20.15
C LEU A 103 6.47 5.30 19.43
N GLN A 104 7.41 5.82 18.65
CA GLN A 104 8.37 4.99 17.92
C GLN A 104 9.24 4.14 18.86
N GLN A 105 9.65 4.69 20.01
CA GLN A 105 10.38 3.94 21.04
C GLN A 105 9.55 2.82 21.65
N ILE A 106 8.28 3.08 22.00
CA ILE A 106 7.37 2.06 22.56
C ILE A 106 7.14 0.94 21.54
N VAL A 107 6.86 1.30 20.29
CA VAL A 107 6.64 0.35 19.20
C VAL A 107 7.90 -0.51 18.98
N THR A 108 9.08 0.11 18.98
CA THR A 108 10.35 -0.62 18.80
C THR A 108 10.65 -1.54 19.98
N ALA A 109 10.50 -1.06 21.22
CA ALA A 109 10.78 -1.84 22.42
C ALA A 109 9.85 -3.05 22.58
N ARG A 110 8.62 -2.95 22.05
CA ARG A 110 7.60 -4.01 22.13
C ARG A 110 7.25 -4.59 20.76
N ALA A 111 8.10 -4.38 19.76
CA ALA A 111 7.90 -4.84 18.40
C ALA A 111 7.48 -6.32 18.30
N PRO A 112 8.11 -7.30 18.99
CA PRO A 112 7.69 -8.70 18.85
C PRO A 112 6.27 -8.97 19.35
N LEU A 113 5.79 -8.24 20.36
CA LEU A 113 4.42 -8.38 20.87
C LEU A 113 3.42 -7.74 19.90
N PHE A 114 3.72 -6.53 19.42
CA PHE A 114 2.84 -5.82 18.49
C PHE A 114 2.79 -6.49 17.11
N LYS A 115 3.91 -6.98 16.59
CA LYS A 115 3.95 -7.74 15.32
C LYS A 115 3.06 -8.97 15.41
N LYS A 116 3.11 -9.69 16.54
CA LYS A 116 2.26 -10.85 16.78
C LYS A 116 0.79 -10.47 16.97
N ALA A 117 0.49 -9.41 17.71
CA ALA A 117 -0.88 -8.99 18.00
C ALA A 117 -1.60 -8.38 16.79
N PHE A 118 -0.86 -7.66 15.93
CA PHE A 118 -1.40 -7.01 14.73
C PHE A 118 -1.19 -7.84 13.46
N LEU A 119 -0.59 -9.03 13.57
CA LEU A 119 -0.23 -9.88 12.43
C LEU A 119 0.58 -9.10 11.38
N ALA A 120 1.53 -8.29 11.85
CA ALA A 120 2.25 -7.31 11.06
C ALA A 120 3.75 -7.60 10.99
N ASP A 121 4.31 -7.64 9.80
CA ASP A 121 5.76 -7.79 9.63
C ASP A 121 6.52 -6.46 9.85
N SER A 122 5.87 -5.33 9.59
CA SER A 122 6.38 -3.98 9.82
C SER A 122 5.39 -3.14 10.63
N LEU A 123 5.92 -2.30 11.52
CA LEU A 123 5.16 -1.42 12.42
C LEU A 123 5.60 0.04 12.26
N GLU A 124 5.97 0.44 11.05
CA GLU A 124 6.36 1.82 10.78
C GLU A 124 5.13 2.71 10.66
N ALA A 125 5.15 3.84 11.37
CA ALA A 125 4.14 4.87 11.23
C ALA A 125 4.57 5.86 10.14
N VAL A 126 3.65 6.21 9.24
CA VAL A 126 3.88 7.20 8.19
C VAL A 126 3.46 8.56 8.72
N VAL A 127 4.42 9.45 8.91
CA VAL A 127 4.19 10.82 9.39
C VAL A 127 4.31 11.79 8.23
N THR A 128 3.28 12.58 8.00
CA THR A 128 3.27 13.70 7.04
C THR A 128 3.01 15.01 7.78
N ASP A 129 3.09 16.14 7.07
CA ASP A 129 2.79 17.46 7.64
C ASP A 129 1.36 17.57 8.18
N THR A 130 0.43 16.75 7.66
CA THR A 130 -1.01 16.84 7.96
C THR A 130 -1.54 15.64 8.74
N THR A 131 -0.94 14.46 8.61
CA THR A 131 -1.45 13.23 9.24
C THR A 131 -0.35 12.33 9.79
N VAL A 132 -0.71 11.55 10.82
CA VAL A 132 0.04 10.39 11.30
C VAL A 132 -0.77 9.14 10.97
N SER A 133 -0.20 8.22 10.21
CA SER A 133 -0.86 7.04 9.68
C SER A 133 -0.17 5.75 10.14
N PHE A 134 -0.97 4.77 10.54
CA PHE A 134 -0.53 3.47 11.06
C PHE A 134 -0.99 2.35 10.10
N PRO A 135 -0.22 2.02 9.06
CA PRO A 135 -0.56 0.97 8.10
C PRO A 135 -0.20 -0.42 8.64
N TRP A 136 -0.61 -0.73 9.87
CA TRP A 136 -0.14 -1.92 10.58
C TRP A 136 -1.04 -3.13 10.43
N PHE A 137 -2.29 -3.00 9.99
CA PHE A 137 -3.26 -4.09 10.10
C PHE A 137 -3.52 -4.70 8.72
N PRO A 138 -3.04 -5.92 8.41
CA PRO A 138 -3.39 -6.57 7.14
C PRO A 138 -4.89 -6.88 7.08
N PHE A 139 -5.48 -6.82 5.88
CA PHE A 139 -6.78 -7.42 5.63
C PHE A 139 -6.62 -8.94 5.58
N THR A 140 -7.12 -9.65 6.59
CA THR A 140 -7.25 -11.11 6.53
C THR A 140 -8.65 -11.47 6.05
N ALA A 141 -8.74 -12.36 5.07
CA ALA A 141 -10.02 -12.80 4.48
C ALA A 141 -10.79 -13.81 5.37
N GLU A 142 -10.31 -14.09 6.59
CA GLU A 142 -10.94 -15.03 7.51
C GLU A 142 -11.83 -14.31 8.54
N PRO A 143 -13.16 -14.31 8.37
CA PRO A 143 -14.08 -13.56 9.24
C PRO A 143 -14.18 -14.11 10.67
N ASP A 144 -13.77 -15.35 10.92
CA ASP A 144 -13.96 -16.03 12.20
C ASP A 144 -12.84 -15.79 13.22
N GLU A 145 -11.61 -15.45 12.80
CA GLU A 145 -10.53 -15.06 13.73
C GLU A 145 -10.47 -13.55 14.02
N VAL A 146 -11.00 -12.74 13.09
CA VAL A 146 -10.94 -11.27 13.14
C VAL A 146 -11.83 -10.70 14.24
N ASN A 147 -13.01 -11.27 14.49
CA ASN A 147 -13.96 -10.70 15.44
C ASN A 147 -13.54 -10.83 16.92
N MET A 148 -12.80 -11.88 17.30
CA MET A 148 -12.32 -12.02 18.69
C MET A 148 -10.99 -11.29 18.94
N SER A 149 -10.06 -11.34 17.99
CA SER A 149 -8.74 -10.75 18.19
C SER A 149 -8.72 -9.25 17.92
N ILE A 150 -9.34 -8.76 16.83
CA ILE A 150 -9.28 -7.34 16.48
C ILE A 150 -10.19 -6.50 17.40
N GLY A 151 -11.37 -7.00 17.79
CA GLY A 151 -12.27 -6.30 18.72
C GLY A 151 -11.68 -6.10 20.12
N THR A 152 -11.05 -7.14 20.67
CA THR A 152 -10.44 -7.09 22.01
C THR A 152 -9.11 -6.33 22.00
N VAL A 153 -8.27 -6.52 20.97
CA VAL A 153 -6.96 -5.87 20.87
C VAL A 153 -7.06 -4.40 20.46
N LEU A 154 -8.01 -4.01 19.58
CA LEU A 154 -8.25 -2.59 19.29
C LEU A 154 -8.78 -1.83 20.51
N PHE A 155 -9.71 -2.43 21.25
CA PHE A 155 -10.34 -1.72 22.37
C PHE A 155 -9.46 -1.68 23.62
N ASP A 156 -8.70 -2.73 23.92
CA ASP A 156 -7.86 -2.75 25.13
C ASP A 156 -6.42 -2.29 24.87
N THR A 157 -5.81 -2.61 23.72
CA THR A 157 -4.39 -2.31 23.48
C THR A 157 -4.22 -1.00 22.72
N ILE A 158 -5.03 -0.75 21.69
CA ILE A 158 -4.94 0.47 20.88
C ILE A 158 -5.59 1.65 21.61
N SER A 159 -6.69 1.45 22.34
CA SER A 159 -7.26 2.49 23.22
C SER A 159 -6.27 2.88 24.33
N TYR A 160 -5.60 1.94 25.00
CA TYR A 160 -4.53 2.28 25.95
C TYR A 160 -3.34 2.98 25.30
N PHE A 161 -2.95 2.55 24.10
CA PHE A 161 -1.83 3.13 23.36
C PHE A 161 -2.13 4.58 22.94
N PHE A 162 -3.34 4.87 22.48
CA PHE A 162 -3.79 6.23 22.16
C PHE A 162 -4.16 7.08 23.39
N LEU A 163 -4.56 6.46 24.51
CA LEU A 163 -4.77 7.15 25.80
C LEU A 163 -3.45 7.49 26.52
N LEU A 164 -2.34 6.83 26.16
CA LEU A 164 -0.99 7.08 26.70
C LEU A 164 -0.20 8.13 25.89
N LEU A 165 -0.75 8.63 24.78
CA LEU A 165 -0.20 9.71 23.95
C LEU A 165 -0.91 11.04 24.22
#